data_AF-A0A2K8XQ76-F1
#
_entry.id   AF-A0A2K8XQ76-F1
#
_cell.length_a   1.000
_cell.length_b   1.000
_cell.length_c   1.000
_cell.angle_alpha   90.00
_cell.angle_beta   90.00
_cell.angle_gamma   90.00
#
_symmetry.space_group_name_H-M   'P 1'
#
loop_
_entity.id
_entity.type
_entity.pdbx_description
1 polymer ?
#
loop_
_entity_poly.entity_id
_entity_poly.type
_entity_poly.pdbx_seq_one_letter_code
_entity_poly.pdbx_strand_id
1 'polypeptide(L)'
;MKPSKIAKENIARLNRAITFIEGNLSEKLSLEIIAEKAHFSPFHFHRLFKIVVGETVHNFINRKRIEKAASYLLHQKEKNSTEIAEK
;
A
#
# COMPACT_ATOMS: atom_id res chain seq x y z
N MET A 1 3.82 -22.30 -10.09
CA MET A 1 5.07 -21.52 -10.02
C MET A 1 5.74 -21.87 -8.70
N LYS A 2 6.86 -22.62 -8.71
CA LYS A 2 7.55 -23.02 -7.47
C LYS A 2 8.14 -21.75 -6.80
N PRO A 3 7.96 -21.53 -5.49
CA PRO A 3 8.41 -20.32 -4.77
C PRO A 3 9.94 -20.16 -4.66
N SER A 4 10.72 -21.07 -5.24
CA SER A 4 12.16 -21.22 -5.02
C SER A 4 13.07 -20.25 -5.80
N LYS A 5 12.54 -19.30 -6.59
CA LYS A 5 13.41 -18.35 -7.32
C LYS A 5 12.70 -17.03 -7.65
N ILE A 6 12.24 -16.30 -6.64
CA ILE A 6 11.87 -14.89 -6.86
C ILE A 6 13.17 -14.12 -7.10
N ALA A 7 13.37 -13.62 -8.32
CA ALA A 7 14.56 -12.85 -8.65
C ALA A 7 14.65 -11.60 -7.76
N LYS A 8 15.87 -11.24 -7.32
CA LYS A 8 16.14 -10.03 -6.52
C LYS A 8 15.57 -8.77 -7.18
N GLU A 9 15.61 -8.72 -8.51
CA GLU A 9 15.00 -7.65 -9.30
C GLU A 9 13.47 -7.56 -9.12
N ASN A 10 12.77 -8.69 -9.04
CA ASN A 10 11.32 -8.70 -8.83
C ASN A 10 10.95 -8.16 -7.45
N ILE A 11 11.76 -8.45 -6.42
CA ILE A 11 11.56 -7.87 -5.09
C ILE A 11 11.77 -6.36 -5.11
N ALA A 12 12.81 -5.86 -5.77
CA ALA A 12 13.05 -4.42 -5.89
C ALA A 12 11.90 -3.70 -6.63
N ARG A 13 11.33 -4.33 -7.65
CA ARG A 13 10.17 -3.81 -8.38
C ARG A 13 8.88 -3.86 -7.56
N LEU A 14 8.67 -4.93 -6.80
CA LEU A 14 7.56 -5.05 -5.87
C LEU A 14 7.62 -3.97 -4.77
N ASN A 15 8.81 -3.72 -4.21
CA ASN A 15 8.99 -2.67 -3.20
C ASN A 15 8.65 -1.29 -3.77
N ARG A 16 9.06 -0.98 -5.01
CA ARG A 16 8.64 0.25 -5.71
C ARG A 16 7.12 0.36 -5.81
N ALA A 17 6.43 -0.75 -6.12
CA ALA A 17 4.98 -0.79 -6.17
C ALA A 17 4.35 -0.48 -4.81
N ILE A 18 4.88 -1.07 -3.74
CA ILE A 18 4.40 -0.84 -2.36
C ILE A 18 4.59 0.64 -1.97
N THR A 19 5.78 1.20 -2.20
CA THR A 19 6.06 2.62 -1.95
C THR A 19 5.11 3.52 -2.73
N PHE A 20 4.86 3.20 -4.01
CA PHE A 20 3.88 3.94 -4.82
C PHE A 20 2.47 3.86 -4.23
N ILE A 21 2.01 2.67 -3.82
CA ILE A 21 0.69 2.51 -3.18
C ILE A 21 0.59 3.36 -1.91
N GLU A 22 1.55 3.26 -1.00
CA GLU A 22 1.53 3.96 0.29
C GLU A 22 1.57 5.50 0.13
N GLY A 23 2.30 5.99 -0.88
CA GLY A 23 2.34 7.41 -1.23
C GLY A 23 1.05 7.95 -1.85
N ASN A 24 0.22 7.08 -2.45
CA ASN A 24 -0.94 7.47 -3.25
C ASN A 24 -2.27 6.90 -2.70
N LEU A 25 -2.33 6.57 -1.40
CA LEU A 25 -3.52 5.94 -0.79
C LEU A 25 -4.81 6.77 -0.92
N SER A 26 -4.72 8.09 -1.11
CA SER A 26 -5.86 8.98 -1.29
C SER A 26 -6.45 8.95 -2.71
N GLU A 27 -5.75 8.35 -3.66
CA GLU A 27 -6.13 8.33 -5.08
C GLU A 27 -6.80 7.02 -5.48
N LYS A 28 -7.46 7.01 -6.66
CA LYS A 28 -8.02 5.79 -7.23
C LYS A 28 -6.89 4.91 -7.81
N LEU A 29 -6.44 3.96 -7.00
CA LEU A 29 -5.45 2.97 -7.39
C LEU A 29 -6.10 1.74 -8.03
N SER A 30 -5.75 1.44 -9.29
CA SER A 30 -6.15 0.20 -9.98
C SER A 30 -4.96 -0.77 -10.08
N LEU A 31 -5.25 -2.05 -10.29
CA LEU A 31 -4.21 -3.07 -10.45
C LEU A 31 -3.30 -2.76 -11.64
N GLU A 32 -3.88 -2.27 -12.73
CA GLU A 32 -3.21 -1.91 -13.98
C GLU A 32 -2.19 -0.80 -13.75
N ILE A 33 -2.60 0.28 -13.10
CA ILE A 33 -1.73 1.43 -12.79
C ILE A 33 -0.55 0.98 -11.94
N ILE A 34 -0.80 0.20 -10.89
CA ILE A 34 0.26 -0.25 -9.97
C ILE A 34 1.22 -1.20 -10.70
N ALA A 35 0.69 -2.14 -11.48
CA ALA A 35 1.50 -3.08 -12.22
C ALA A 35 2.39 -2.37 -13.25
N GLU A 36 1.85 -1.38 -13.96
CA GLU A 36 2.59 -0.54 -14.91
C GLU A 36 3.75 0.19 -14.22
N LYS A 37 3.51 0.84 -13.07
CA LYS A 37 4.56 1.52 -12.29
C LYS A 37 5.64 0.56 -11.77
N ALA A 38 5.30 -0.71 -11.57
CA ALA A 38 6.21 -1.78 -11.19
C ALA A 38 6.81 -2.54 -12.39
N HIS A 39 6.51 -2.10 -13.62
CA HIS A 39 6.87 -2.69 -14.91
C HIS A 39 6.38 -4.13 -15.13
N PHE A 40 5.38 -4.58 -14.38
CA PHE A 40 4.82 -5.93 -14.46
C PHE A 40 3.55 -5.95 -15.31
N SER A 41 3.23 -7.12 -15.87
CA SER A 41 1.85 -7.36 -16.33
C SER A 41 0.91 -7.45 -15.12
N PRO A 42 -0.35 -6.99 -15.21
CA PRO A 42 -1.30 -7.01 -14.10
C PRO A 42 -1.46 -8.39 -13.44
N PHE A 43 -1.57 -9.44 -14.25
CA PHE A 43 -1.70 -10.82 -13.77
C PHE A 43 -0.45 -11.32 -13.04
N HIS A 44 0.74 -11.02 -13.57
CA HIS A 44 1.99 -11.43 -12.92
C HIS A 44 2.18 -10.68 -11.61
N PHE A 45 1.91 -9.37 -11.61
CA PHE A 45 1.97 -8.54 -10.41
C PHE A 45 1.03 -9.05 -9.33
N HIS A 46 -0.24 -9.29 -9.65
CA HIS A 46 -1.22 -9.79 -8.69
C HIS A 46 -0.78 -11.11 -8.04
N ARG A 47 -0.29 -12.07 -8.85
CA ARG A 47 0.22 -13.35 -8.32
C ARG A 47 1.46 -13.16 -7.45
N LEU A 48 2.44 -12.39 -7.91
CA LEU A 48 3.69 -12.15 -7.18
C LEU A 48 3.42 -11.42 -5.86
N PHE A 49 2.61 -10.36 -5.90
CA PHE A 49 2.21 -9.58 -4.73
C PHE A 49 1.56 -10.48 -3.69
N LYS A 50 0.58 -11.30 -4.08
CA LYS A 50 -0.08 -12.22 -3.15
C LYS A 50 0.87 -13.24 -2.53
N ILE A 51 1.84 -13.76 -3.30
CA ILE A 51 2.83 -14.72 -2.79
C ILE A 51 3.77 -14.05 -1.77
N VAL A 52 4.21 -12.82 -2.03
CA VAL A 52 5.22 -12.14 -1.20
C VAL A 52 4.60 -11.41 -0.01
N VAL A 53 3.48 -10.71 -0.22
CA VAL A 53 2.81 -9.88 0.79
C VAL A 53 1.77 -10.68 1.59
N GLY A 54 1.26 -11.79 1.04
CA GLY A 54 0.29 -12.67 1.71
C GLY A 54 -1.18 -12.28 1.51
N GLU A 55 -1.46 -11.13 0.88
CA GLU A 55 -2.82 -10.65 0.60
C GLU A 55 -2.96 -10.10 -0.84
N THR A 56 -4.19 -9.83 -1.28
CA THR A 56 -4.41 -9.19 -2.58
C THR A 56 -4.03 -7.70 -2.52
N VAL A 57 -3.69 -7.14 -3.67
CA VAL A 57 -3.39 -5.70 -3.81
C VAL A 57 -4.55 -4.83 -3.29
N HIS A 58 -5.79 -5.23 -3.59
CA HIS A 58 -6.98 -4.52 -3.13
C HIS A 58 -7.13 -4.53 -1.61
N ASN A 59 -6.94 -5.68 -0.97
CA ASN A 59 -7.02 -5.80 0.49
C ASN A 59 -5.91 -4.99 1.17
N PHE A 60 -4.69 -5.04 0.63
CA PHE A 60 -3.57 -4.24 1.11
C PHE A 60 -3.89 -2.74 1.08
N ILE A 61 -4.41 -2.21 -0.04
CA ILE A 61 -4.79 -0.80 -0.18
C ILE A 61 -5.85 -0.41 0.85
N ASN A 62 -6.91 -1.22 0.99
CA ASN A 62 -8.00 -0.91 1.93
C ASN A 62 -7.51 -0.91 3.37
N ARG A 63 -6.71 -1.91 3.76
CA ARG A 63 -6.10 -1.99 5.09
C ARG A 63 -5.24 -0.76 5.37
N LYS A 64 -4.37 -0.37 4.43
CA LYS A 64 -3.52 0.82 4.55
C LYS A 64 -4.32 2.12 4.66
N ARG A 65 -5.44 2.24 3.93
CA ARG A 65 -6.35 3.39 4.06
C ARG A 65 -6.99 3.46 5.45
N ILE A 66 -7.43 2.34 6.00
CA ILE A 66 -7.99 2.26 7.36
C ILE A 66 -6.92 2.62 8.40
N GLU A 67 -5.71 2.07 8.29
CA GLU A 67 -4.57 2.40 9.16
C GLU A 67 -4.27 3.91 9.12
N LYS A 68 -4.22 4.50 7.92
CA LYS A 68 -3.99 5.93 7.73
C LYS A 68 -5.11 6.77 8.37
N ALA A 69 -6.37 6.42 8.13
CA ALA A 69 -7.52 7.12 8.71
C ALA A 69 -7.55 7.04 10.25
N ALA A 70 -7.32 5.84 10.81
CA ALA A 70 -7.23 5.64 12.25
C ALA A 70 -6.10 6.46 12.87
N SER A 71 -4.92 6.48 12.23
CA SER A 71 -3.80 7.32 12.64
C SER A 71 -4.19 8.81 12.64
N TYR A 72 -4.82 9.31 11.57
CA TYR A 72 -5.29 10.70 11.54
C TYR A 72 -6.26 11.03 12.69
N LEU A 73 -7.21 10.15 12.99
CA LEU A 73 -8.19 10.39 14.06
C LEU A 73 -7.53 10.43 15.45
N LEU A 74 -6.58 9.54 15.72
CA LEU A 74 -5.85 9.51 16.98
C LEU A 74 -5.03 10.79 17.19
N HIS A 75 -4.32 11.25 16.15
CA HIS A 75 -3.49 12.46 16.24
C HIS A 75 -4.31 13.76 16.21
N GLN A 76 -5.49 13.78 15.58
CA GLN A 76 -6.40 14.95 15.64
C GLN A 76 -7.00 15.13 17.03
N LYS A 77 -7.30 14.03 17.75
CA LYS A 77 -7.80 14.09 19.13
C LYS A 77 -6.79 14.73 20.08
N GLU A 78 -5.50 14.54 19.85
CA GLU A 78 -4.44 15.20 20.62
C GLU A 78 -4.40 16.71 20.35
N LYS A 79 -4.56 17.15 19.09
CA LYS A 79 -4.57 18.57 18.74
C LYS A 79 -5.77 19.33 19.34
N ASN A 80 -6.95 18.73 19.33
CA ASN A 80 -8.16 19.37 19.88
C ASN A 80 -8.14 19.49 21.42
N SER A 81 -7.30 18.72 22.12
CA SER A 81 -7.22 18.78 23.59
C SER A 81 -6.34 19.93 24.08
N THR A 82 -5.43 20.43 23.24
CA THR A 82 -4.53 21.56 23.58
C THR A 82 -5.11 22.93 23.22
N GLU A 83 -6.08 23.00 22.29
CA GLU A 83 -6.73 24.26 21.89
C GLU A 83 -7.88 24.71 22.81
N ILE A 84 -8.38 23.83 23.70
CA ILE A 84 -9.52 24.17 24.58
C ILE A 84 -9.06 24.89 25.88
N ALA A 85 -7.76 25.17 26.05
CA ALA A 85 -7.23 25.85 27.23
C ALA A 85 -7.10 27.37 27.12
N GLU A 86 -7.49 28.01 26.00
CA GLU A 86 -7.48 29.46 25.86
C GLU A 86 -8.79 30.00 25.28
N LYS A 87 -9.82 30.12 26.13
CA LYS A 87 -10.81 31.20 26.05
C LYS A 87 -11.53 31.40 27.38
#